data_AF-A0A370JY00-F1
#
_entry.id   AF-A0A370JY00-F1
#
_cell.length_a   1.000
_cell.length_b   1.000
_cell.length_c   1.000
_cell.angle_alpha   90.00
_cell.angle_beta   90.00
_cell.angle_gamma   90.00
#
_symmetry.space_group_name_H-M   'P 1'
#
loop_
_entity.id
_entity.type
_entity.pdbx_description
1 polymer ?
#
loop_
_entity_poly.entity_id
_entity_poly.type
_entity_poly.pdbx_seq_one_letter_code
_entity_poly.pdbx_strand_id
1 'polypeptide(L)'
;MREVFIKTPGGFRWPFSKGLLVESMMMAGLKMEPALSIAHTIEEELKARKKAEVTARTLKRMLVEKVRSAFGSDLAERLKGQTQAFEDIVVREGYRRRPFSKGVLARSLEDAGFSLREAQTLARAVETRLRRKGVRSIDASELEQWIAAEIEEHFGPAARVRYAGRQALAGEIFVEEAEGEPRVPFSKGVLAQSVMAVGLSPDAAYRLARDVERRLREEGSTVVKRDYLRQAVMEELLEVAGEEVARRYHLLRSVRRAVKPVHLLIGGVAGVGKSVLASALAYRLGITRLISTDAVREILRATIPKDLLPTLHTSSFESWQVLATPRPSEPSAALVMQGFRDQVSRVAVGLRAIQERSARERTSLVVEGVHVVPGYMGHRYQSEVIQIPLMLVLEDEDLHRDRFALRERETGGSRSSGAYARYFKEIRLIQDHLVELAREAGIPLIPADNLDRAIDKGLEVIVERLQEAYLNTSPSAAK
;
A
#
# COMPACT_ATOMS: atom_id res chain seq x y z
N MET A 1 -21.08 7.14 26.35
CA MET A 1 -20.76 8.57 26.58
C MET A 1 -21.52 9.39 25.55
N ARG A 2 -22.10 10.53 25.93
CA ARG A 2 -22.83 11.39 24.99
C ARG A 2 -21.82 12.12 24.10
N GLU A 3 -21.89 11.90 22.79
CA GLU A 3 -21.01 12.56 21.83
C GLU A 3 -21.41 14.02 21.64
N VAL A 4 -20.42 14.92 21.76
CA VAL A 4 -20.59 16.37 21.55
C VAL A 4 -20.13 16.71 20.14
N PHE A 5 -20.89 17.55 19.44
CA PHE A 5 -20.58 17.96 18.08
C PHE A 5 -20.39 19.47 17.97
N ILE A 6 -19.44 19.87 17.11
CA ILE A 6 -19.17 21.25 16.75
C ILE A 6 -19.88 21.56 15.42
N LYS A 7 -20.71 22.59 15.42
CA LYS A 7 -21.33 23.14 14.21
C LYS A 7 -20.47 24.25 13.64
N THR A 8 -20.00 24.06 12.42
CA THR A 8 -19.23 25.06 11.66
C THR A 8 -20.16 26.12 11.04
N PRO A 9 -19.65 27.31 10.69
CA PRO A 9 -20.42 28.33 9.98
C PRO A 9 -21.02 27.84 8.65
N GLY A 10 -20.39 26.86 7.99
CA GLY A 10 -20.88 26.23 6.75
C GLY A 10 -21.94 25.14 6.95
N GLY A 11 -22.41 24.89 8.18
CA GLY A 11 -23.46 23.92 8.48
C GLY A 11 -22.97 22.48 8.72
N PHE A 12 -21.68 22.20 8.55
CA PHE A 12 -21.10 20.89 8.83
C PHE A 12 -21.04 20.59 10.33
N ARG A 13 -21.29 19.33 10.68
CA ARG A 13 -21.29 18.79 12.04
C ARG A 13 -20.08 17.88 12.23
N TRP A 14 -19.17 18.25 13.13
CA TRP A 14 -17.94 17.51 13.41
C TRP A 14 -17.91 17.00 14.84
N PRO A 15 -17.35 15.82 15.13
CA PRO A 15 -17.14 15.39 16.52
C PRO A 15 -16.20 16.35 17.23
N PHE A 16 -16.51 16.68 18.48
CA PHE A 16 -15.64 17.49 19.33
C PHE A 16 -14.28 16.80 19.54
N SER A 17 -13.19 17.54 19.37
CA SER A 17 -11.84 17.07 19.61
C SER A 17 -11.15 17.93 20.66
N LYS A 18 -10.79 17.31 21.79
CA LYS A 18 -9.96 17.94 22.82
C LYS A 18 -8.61 18.39 22.27
N GLY A 19 -8.03 17.62 21.35
CA GLY A 19 -6.75 17.93 20.72
C GLY A 19 -6.74 19.31 20.05
N LEU A 20 -7.84 19.71 19.41
CA LEU A 20 -7.93 21.02 18.74
C LEU A 20 -7.98 22.19 19.73
N LEU A 21 -8.54 22.00 20.93
CA LEU A 21 -8.48 23.01 22.00
C LEU A 21 -7.05 23.17 22.51
N VAL A 22 -6.40 22.03 22.78
CA VAL A 22 -5.00 21.99 23.24
C VAL A 22 -4.08 22.67 22.23
N GLU A 23 -4.19 22.31 20.95
CA GLU A 23 -3.41 22.92 19.87
C GLU A 23 -3.62 24.44 19.81
N SER A 24 -4.86 24.91 19.96
CA SER A 24 -5.17 26.35 19.98
C SER A 24 -4.50 27.07 21.15
N MET A 25 -4.51 26.50 22.35
CA MET A 25 -3.86 27.08 23.53
C MET A 25 -2.33 27.05 23.43
N MET A 26 -1.78 25.97 22.90
CA MET A 26 -0.33 25.86 22.66
C MET A 26 0.15 26.88 21.64
N MET A 27 -0.60 27.12 20.56
CA MET A 27 -0.29 28.17 19.58
C MET A 27 -0.20 29.56 20.20
N ALA A 28 -1.02 29.83 21.23
CA ALA A 28 -1.03 31.08 21.98
C ALA A 28 0.09 31.18 23.04
N GLY A 29 0.82 30.09 23.28
CA GLY A 29 1.98 30.05 24.20
C GLY A 29 1.72 29.32 25.52
N LEU A 30 0.61 28.60 25.67
CA LEU A 30 0.36 27.79 26.85
C LEU A 30 1.12 26.45 26.77
N LYS A 31 1.66 25.96 27.89
CA LYS A 31 2.29 24.63 27.97
C LYS A 31 1.23 23.52 27.87
N MET A 32 1.66 22.33 27.47
CA MET A 32 0.80 21.16 27.22
C MET A 32 -0.08 20.77 28.41
N GLU A 33 0.50 20.60 29.60
CA GLU A 33 -0.24 20.17 30.79
C GLU A 33 -1.39 21.12 31.19
N PRO A 34 -1.15 22.44 31.33
CA PRO A 34 -2.23 23.40 31.52
C PRO A 34 -3.31 23.39 30.43
N ALA A 35 -2.89 23.25 29.16
CA ALA A 35 -3.81 23.20 28.03
C ALA A 35 -4.71 21.96 28.08
N LEU A 36 -4.15 20.80 28.44
CA LEU A 36 -4.92 19.55 28.63
C LEU A 36 -5.95 19.70 29.76
N SER A 37 -5.55 20.31 30.87
CA SER A 37 -6.44 20.55 32.02
C SER A 37 -7.66 21.40 31.61
N ILE A 38 -7.43 22.55 30.96
CA ILE A 38 -8.53 23.40 30.48
C ILE A 38 -9.41 22.67 29.45
N ALA A 39 -8.79 21.94 28.51
CA ALA A 39 -9.53 21.19 27.50
C ALA A 39 -10.41 20.09 28.12
N HIS A 40 -9.96 19.48 29.22
CA HIS A 40 -10.73 18.51 29.99
C HIS A 40 -11.94 19.17 30.65
N THR A 41 -11.76 20.29 31.37
CA THR A 41 -12.86 21.03 31.99
C THR A 41 -13.91 21.47 30.96
N ILE A 42 -13.48 21.98 29.81
CA ILE A 42 -14.41 22.38 28.73
C ILE A 42 -15.18 21.17 28.20
N GLU A 43 -14.55 20.01 28.06
CA GLU A 43 -15.24 18.80 27.64
C GLU A 43 -16.31 18.34 28.64
N GLU A 44 -15.99 18.34 29.94
CA GLU A 44 -16.94 17.97 30.99
C GLU A 44 -18.16 18.90 30.99
N GLU A 45 -17.93 20.21 30.86
CA GLU A 45 -19.01 21.21 30.73
C GLU A 45 -19.87 20.97 29.48
N LEU A 46 -19.25 20.61 28.36
CA LEU A 46 -19.98 20.29 27.13
C LEU A 46 -20.79 18.99 27.26
N LYS A 47 -20.27 17.98 27.95
CA LYS A 47 -20.98 16.72 28.22
C LYS A 47 -22.16 16.91 29.17
N ALA A 48 -22.06 17.81 30.13
CA ALA A 48 -23.13 18.15 31.07
C ALA A 48 -24.29 18.94 30.44
N ARG A 49 -24.12 19.48 29.22
CA ARG A 49 -25.17 20.27 28.55
C ARG A 49 -26.32 19.40 28.05
N LYS A 50 -27.53 19.98 28.10
CA LYS A 50 -28.75 19.38 27.53
C LYS A 50 -28.67 19.21 26.00
N LYS A 51 -28.01 20.13 25.29
CA LYS A 51 -27.80 20.07 23.84
C LYS A 51 -26.43 19.47 23.51
N ALA A 52 -26.41 18.48 22.62
CA ALA A 52 -25.20 17.81 22.15
C ALA A 52 -24.41 18.60 21.08
N GLU A 53 -24.83 19.83 20.77
CA GLU A 53 -24.24 20.65 19.71
C GLU A 53 -23.79 22.02 20.25
N VAL A 54 -22.60 22.45 19.84
CA VAL A 54 -22.03 23.76 20.15
C VAL A 54 -21.46 24.40 18.88
N THR A 55 -21.64 25.71 18.70
CA THR A 55 -21.03 26.41 17.56
C THR A 55 -19.56 26.72 17.83
N ALA A 56 -18.72 26.77 16.79
CA ALA A 56 -17.30 27.13 16.91
C ALA A 56 -17.11 28.48 17.66
N ARG A 57 -17.97 29.47 17.40
CA ARG A 57 -17.97 30.77 18.11
C ARG A 57 -18.23 30.62 19.61
N THR A 58 -19.17 29.74 19.99
CA THR A 58 -19.47 29.49 21.40
C THR A 58 -18.32 28.77 22.09
N LEU A 59 -17.73 27.78 21.41
CA LEU A 59 -16.58 27.04 21.90
C LEU A 59 -15.37 27.95 22.12
N LYS A 60 -15.09 28.85 21.16
CA LYS A 60 -14.03 29.86 21.29
C LYS A 60 -14.26 30.79 22.49
N ARG A 61 -15.50 31.23 22.73
CA ARG A 61 -15.82 32.06 23.90
C ARG A 61 -15.54 31.33 25.21
N MET A 62 -15.98 30.08 25.33
CA MET A 62 -15.71 29.23 26.50
C MET A 62 -14.20 29.06 26.72
N LEU A 63 -13.45 28.79 25.65
CA LEU A 63 -11.99 28.65 25.70
C LEU A 63 -11.30 29.92 26.21
N VAL A 64 -11.65 31.08 25.64
CA VAL A 64 -11.07 32.38 26.02
C VAL A 64 -11.42 32.74 27.48
N GLU A 65 -12.65 32.47 27.92
CA GLU A 65 -13.10 32.73 29.29
C GLU A 65 -12.33 31.88 30.31
N LYS A 66 -12.21 30.57 30.06
CA LYS A 66 -11.46 29.66 30.94
C LYS A 66 -9.99 30.03 31.03
N VAL A 67 -9.37 30.37 29.90
CA VAL A 67 -7.98 30.81 29.89
C VAL A 67 -7.81 32.15 30.61
N ARG A 68 -8.75 33.09 30.45
CA ARG A 68 -8.72 34.38 31.18
C ARG A 68 -8.74 34.16 32.68
N SER A 69 -9.63 33.29 33.17
CA SER A 69 -9.75 33.00 34.60
C SER A 69 -8.53 32.30 35.18
N ALA A 70 -7.87 31.42 34.42
CA ALA A 70 -6.77 30.60 34.93
C ALA A 70 -5.37 31.18 34.68
N PHE A 71 -5.17 31.97 33.61
CA PHE A 71 -3.85 32.40 33.14
C PHE A 71 -3.76 33.91 32.79
N GLY A 72 -4.82 34.69 33.05
CA GLY A 72 -4.82 36.15 32.88
C GLY A 72 -5.27 36.66 31.52
N SER A 73 -5.37 37.98 31.40
CA SER A 73 -5.92 38.70 30.23
C SER A 73 -5.08 38.54 28.97
N ASP A 74 -3.76 38.54 29.09
CA ASP A 74 -2.87 38.67 27.93
C ASP A 74 -2.88 37.42 27.05
N LEU A 75 -2.90 36.23 27.66
CA LEU A 75 -3.04 34.98 26.93
C LEU A 75 -4.45 34.83 26.33
N ALA A 76 -5.47 35.28 27.06
CA ALA A 76 -6.85 35.24 26.60
C ALA A 76 -7.10 36.16 25.39
N GLU A 77 -6.53 37.37 25.36
CA GLU A 77 -6.65 38.26 24.21
C GLU A 77 -5.88 37.75 22.99
N ARG A 78 -4.70 37.11 23.17
CA ARG A 78 -4.01 36.39 22.09
C ARG A 78 -4.88 35.26 21.49
N LEU A 79 -5.45 34.42 22.35
CA LEU A 79 -6.38 33.36 21.95
C LEU A 79 -7.62 33.91 21.25
N LYS A 80 -8.15 35.04 21.69
CA LYS A 80 -9.31 35.67 21.07
C LYS A 80 -8.99 36.19 19.67
N GLY A 81 -7.81 36.78 19.48
CA GLY A 81 -7.33 37.32 18.21
C GLY A 81 -6.99 36.28 17.14
N GLN A 82 -6.45 35.12 17.54
CA GLN A 82 -6.07 34.07 16.59
C GLN A 82 -7.28 33.28 16.03
N THR A 83 -7.12 32.65 14.87
CA THR A 83 -8.07 31.66 14.34
C THR A 83 -7.79 30.32 15.01
N GLN A 84 -8.79 29.71 15.64
CA GLN A 84 -8.60 28.47 16.42
C GLN A 84 -8.40 27.26 15.51
N ALA A 85 -7.76 26.20 15.99
CA ALA A 85 -7.52 24.97 15.20
C ALA A 85 -8.83 24.28 14.74
N PHE A 86 -9.94 24.50 15.47
CA PHE A 86 -11.27 24.03 15.11
C PHE A 86 -12.08 25.01 14.23
N GLU A 87 -11.45 26.09 13.76
CA GLU A 87 -12.02 27.03 12.78
C GLU A 87 -11.32 26.85 11.42
N ASP A 88 -12.09 26.90 10.34
CA ASP A 88 -11.54 26.83 8.97
C ASP A 88 -10.92 28.16 8.56
N ILE A 89 -9.84 28.07 7.78
CA ILE A 89 -9.30 29.20 7.01
C ILE A 89 -9.75 29.00 5.56
N VAL A 90 -10.48 29.96 5.00
CA VAL A 90 -11.03 29.86 3.64
C VAL A 90 -10.06 30.49 2.63
N VAL A 91 -9.60 29.69 1.67
CA VAL A 91 -8.82 30.17 0.52
C VAL A 91 -9.77 30.53 -0.62
N ARG A 92 -9.65 31.74 -1.16
CA ARG A 92 -10.46 32.28 -2.25
C ARG A 92 -9.66 32.33 -3.55
N GLU A 93 -10.24 31.83 -4.63
CA GLU A 93 -9.64 31.85 -5.97
C GLU A 93 -10.73 32.20 -6.99
N GLY A 94 -10.83 33.48 -7.33
CA GLY A 94 -11.97 34.00 -8.09
C GLY A 94 -13.30 33.70 -7.38
N TYR A 95 -14.18 32.93 -8.03
CA TYR A 95 -15.46 32.48 -7.45
C TYR A 95 -15.34 31.23 -6.56
N ARG A 96 -14.19 30.54 -6.56
CA ARG A 96 -13.99 29.30 -5.78
C ARG A 96 -13.60 29.63 -4.35
N ARG A 97 -14.19 28.90 -3.39
CA ARG A 97 -13.86 29.00 -1.96
C ARG A 97 -13.60 27.59 -1.43
N ARG A 98 -12.43 27.37 -0.86
CA ARG A 98 -12.00 26.05 -0.36
C ARG A 98 -11.36 26.20 1.02
N PRO A 99 -11.49 25.22 1.92
CA PRO A 99 -10.73 25.24 3.17
C PRO A 99 -9.23 25.07 2.86
N PHE A 100 -8.40 25.79 3.61
CA PHE A 100 -6.95 25.58 3.62
C PHE A 100 -6.65 24.14 4.05
N SER A 101 -5.81 23.45 3.28
CA SER A 101 -5.41 22.08 3.56
C SER A 101 -3.89 21.96 3.62
N LYS A 102 -3.38 21.60 4.81
CA LYS A 102 -1.97 21.23 5.01
C LYS A 102 -1.52 20.14 4.05
N GLY A 103 -2.38 19.15 3.78
CA GLY A 103 -2.04 18.03 2.90
C GLY A 103 -1.87 18.46 1.45
N VAL A 104 -2.74 19.34 0.96
CA VAL A 104 -2.62 19.91 -0.39
C VAL A 104 -1.38 20.78 -0.50
N LEU A 105 -1.10 21.61 0.51
CA LEU A 105 0.11 22.42 0.55
C LEU A 105 1.39 21.58 0.63
N ALA A 106 1.44 20.57 1.51
CA ALA A 106 2.56 19.66 1.63
C ALA A 106 2.85 18.96 0.29
N ARG A 107 1.81 18.50 -0.41
CA ARG A 107 1.97 17.92 -1.74
C ARG A 107 2.52 18.92 -2.76
N SER A 108 2.00 20.16 -2.79
CA SER A 108 2.51 21.24 -3.64
C SER A 108 3.99 21.56 -3.36
N LEU A 109 4.41 21.48 -2.09
CA LEU A 109 5.82 21.60 -1.70
C LEU A 109 6.64 20.39 -2.13
N GLU A 110 6.14 19.17 -2.00
CA GLU A 110 6.82 17.98 -2.53
C GLU A 110 7.00 18.04 -4.06
N ASP A 111 6.00 18.53 -4.78
CA ASP A 111 6.08 18.77 -6.24
C ASP A 111 7.11 19.85 -6.58
N ALA A 112 7.40 20.78 -5.66
CA ALA A 112 8.50 21.73 -5.75
C ALA A 112 9.86 21.16 -5.26
N GLY A 113 9.95 19.85 -4.98
CA GLY A 113 11.19 19.17 -4.63
C GLY A 113 11.62 19.26 -3.16
N PHE A 114 10.72 19.61 -2.24
CA PHE A 114 10.97 19.47 -0.81
C PHE A 114 10.77 18.01 -0.37
N SER A 115 11.59 17.51 0.56
CA SER A 115 11.37 16.20 1.16
C SER A 115 10.05 16.17 1.95
N LEU A 116 9.49 14.97 2.17
CA LEU A 116 8.25 14.81 2.93
C LEU A 116 8.30 15.52 4.29
N ARG A 117 9.43 15.41 4.99
CA ARG A 117 9.62 16.02 6.32
C ARG A 117 9.68 17.54 6.25
N GLU A 118 10.35 18.10 5.25
CA GLU A 118 10.42 19.55 5.03
C GLU A 118 9.05 20.10 4.63
N ALA A 119 8.37 19.44 3.69
CA ALA A 119 7.05 19.84 3.21
C ALA A 119 6.01 19.85 4.34
N GLN A 120 6.00 18.83 5.21
CA GLN A 120 5.12 18.80 6.37
C GLN A 120 5.47 19.89 7.40
N THR A 121 6.76 20.16 7.62
CA THR A 121 7.22 21.21 8.52
C THR A 121 6.77 22.59 8.02
N LEU A 122 7.03 22.90 6.76
CA LEU A 122 6.63 24.16 6.11
C LEU A 122 5.11 24.33 6.11
N ALA A 123 4.34 23.31 5.74
CA ALA A 123 2.88 23.39 5.74
C ALA A 123 2.31 23.69 7.14
N ARG A 124 2.91 23.11 8.19
CA ARG A 124 2.55 23.43 9.59
C ARG A 124 2.96 24.84 9.99
N ALA A 125 4.13 25.31 9.56
CA ALA A 125 4.62 26.66 9.85
C ALA A 125 3.71 27.73 9.22
N VAL A 126 3.39 27.59 7.93
CA VAL A 126 2.43 28.45 7.20
C VAL A 126 1.08 28.49 7.90
N GLU A 127 0.51 27.33 8.25
CA GLU A 127 -0.77 27.28 8.96
C GLU A 127 -0.70 28.00 10.32
N THR A 128 0.34 27.74 11.11
CA THR A 128 0.54 28.35 12.42
C THR A 128 0.61 29.87 12.31
N ARG A 129 1.30 30.38 11.29
CA ARG A 129 1.44 31.81 11.01
C ARG A 129 0.10 32.45 10.64
N LEU A 130 -0.66 31.83 9.74
CA LEU A 130 -2.00 32.29 9.35
C LEU A 130 -2.95 32.32 10.56
N ARG A 131 -2.95 31.26 11.37
CA ARG A 131 -3.81 31.16 12.56
C ARG A 131 -3.47 32.23 13.59
N ARG A 132 -2.19 32.39 13.94
CA ARG A 132 -1.72 33.42 14.89
C ARG A 132 -2.10 34.84 14.48
N LYS A 133 -2.11 35.11 13.17
CA LYS A 133 -2.51 36.40 12.60
C LYS A 133 -4.03 36.61 12.53
N GLY A 134 -4.82 35.61 12.93
CA GLY A 134 -6.29 35.70 12.93
C GLY A 134 -6.92 35.59 11.55
N VAL A 135 -6.19 35.05 10.57
CA VAL A 135 -6.68 34.91 9.19
C VAL A 135 -7.83 33.91 9.16
N ARG A 136 -9.00 34.34 8.66
CA ARG A 136 -10.19 33.47 8.45
C ARG A 136 -10.49 33.25 6.98
N SER A 137 -10.06 34.16 6.13
CA SER A 137 -10.16 34.08 4.69
C SER A 137 -8.92 34.74 4.10
N ILE A 138 -8.36 34.15 3.04
CA ILE A 138 -7.18 34.65 2.33
C ILE A 138 -7.37 34.41 0.83
N ASP A 139 -6.90 35.32 -0.02
CA ASP A 139 -6.88 35.08 -1.46
C ASP A 139 -5.73 34.14 -1.83
N ALA A 140 -5.92 33.30 -2.85
CA ALA A 140 -4.93 32.31 -3.26
C ALA A 140 -3.58 32.96 -3.60
N SER A 141 -3.59 34.09 -4.31
CA SER A 141 -2.37 34.86 -4.62
C SER A 141 -1.67 35.39 -3.38
N GLU A 142 -2.41 35.83 -2.37
CA GLU A 142 -1.85 36.26 -1.09
C GLU A 142 -1.27 35.06 -0.33
N LEU A 143 -1.99 33.93 -0.26
CA LEU A 143 -1.49 32.71 0.34
C LEU A 143 -0.16 32.25 -0.28
N GLU A 144 -0.02 32.36 -1.61
CA GLU A 144 1.23 32.06 -2.30
C GLU A 144 2.40 32.94 -1.86
N GLN A 145 2.16 34.24 -1.62
CA GLN A 145 3.19 35.14 -1.10
C GLN A 145 3.63 34.75 0.32
N TRP A 146 2.68 34.33 1.16
CA TRP A 146 2.99 33.85 2.52
C TRP A 146 3.81 32.57 2.49
N ILE A 147 3.46 31.63 1.62
CA ILE A 147 4.23 30.38 1.46
C ILE A 147 5.64 30.69 0.94
N ALA A 148 5.76 31.55 -0.06
CA ALA A 148 7.05 31.96 -0.62
C ALA A 148 7.95 32.63 0.44
N ALA A 149 7.39 33.50 1.28
CA ALA A 149 8.11 34.14 2.37
C ALA A 149 8.58 33.13 3.43
N GLU A 150 7.72 32.18 3.81
CA GLU A 150 8.07 31.13 4.77
C GLU A 150 9.20 30.23 4.25
N ILE A 151 9.16 29.88 2.97
CA ILE A 151 10.20 29.10 2.29
C ILE A 151 11.51 29.88 2.28
N GLU A 152 11.49 31.16 1.92
CA GLU A 152 12.69 31.99 1.87
C GLU A 152 13.34 32.13 3.25
N GLU A 153 12.53 32.29 4.30
CA GLU A 153 12.98 32.38 5.68
C GLU A 153 13.71 31.10 6.16
N HIS A 154 13.24 29.92 5.74
CA HIS A 154 13.80 28.64 6.21
C HIS A 154 14.85 28.02 5.28
N PHE A 155 14.77 28.27 3.97
CA PHE A 155 15.55 27.59 2.93
C PHE A 155 16.21 28.55 1.92
N GLY A 156 16.00 29.85 2.07
CA GLY A 156 16.64 30.89 1.26
C GLY A 156 16.00 31.16 -0.11
N PRO A 157 16.53 32.15 -0.85
CA PRO A 157 15.92 32.66 -2.09
C PRO A 157 15.82 31.63 -3.21
N ALA A 158 16.81 30.72 -3.33
CA ALA A 158 16.80 29.67 -4.35
C ALA A 158 15.60 28.72 -4.21
N ALA A 159 15.25 28.35 -2.96
CA ALA A 159 14.11 27.51 -2.68
C ALA A 159 12.77 28.20 -3.00
N ARG A 160 12.69 29.52 -2.81
CA ARG A 160 11.53 30.33 -3.20
C ARG A 160 11.33 30.34 -4.72
N VAL A 161 12.41 30.54 -5.49
CA VAL A 161 12.34 30.51 -6.96
C VAL A 161 11.87 29.14 -7.46
N ARG A 162 12.43 28.06 -6.91
CA ARG A 162 12.01 26.68 -7.21
C ARG A 162 10.53 26.45 -6.92
N TYR A 163 10.04 26.92 -5.77
CA TYR A 163 8.62 26.85 -5.44
C TYR A 163 7.76 27.64 -6.42
N ALA A 164 8.14 28.87 -6.79
CA ALA A 164 7.40 29.67 -7.77
C ALA A 164 7.33 28.99 -9.16
N GLY A 165 8.41 28.31 -9.57
CA GLY A 165 8.49 27.55 -10.82
C GLY A 165 7.61 26.28 -10.86
N ARG A 166 7.04 25.82 -9.74
CA ARG A 166 6.23 24.59 -9.69
C ARG A 166 4.99 24.62 -10.60
N GLN A 167 4.46 25.81 -10.90
CA GLN A 167 3.32 25.96 -11.81
C GLN A 167 3.71 25.83 -13.29
N ALA A 168 4.94 26.19 -13.67
CA ALA A 168 5.48 25.87 -14.98
C ALA A 168 5.69 24.35 -15.15
N LEU A 169 5.94 23.66 -14.04
CA LEU A 169 5.95 22.20 -13.95
C LEU A 169 4.53 21.58 -13.95
N ALA A 170 3.44 22.33 -14.03
CA ALA A 170 2.07 21.79 -13.93
C ALA A 170 1.48 21.26 -15.26
N GLY A 171 2.27 21.19 -16.33
CA GLY A 171 1.88 20.53 -17.58
C GLY A 171 1.89 19.00 -17.46
N GLU A 172 0.85 18.35 -18.02
CA GLU A 172 0.83 16.89 -18.16
C GLU A 172 1.85 16.47 -19.23
N ILE A 173 2.81 15.63 -18.85
CA ILE A 173 3.71 14.97 -19.80
C ILE A 173 2.97 13.77 -20.36
N PHE A 174 2.92 13.64 -21.68
CA PHE A 174 2.36 12.47 -22.34
C PHE A 174 3.46 11.56 -22.86
N VAL A 175 3.21 10.26 -22.84
CA VAL A 175 4.06 9.24 -23.44
C VAL A 175 3.35 8.67 -24.67
N GLU A 176 4.05 8.60 -25.79
CA GLU A 176 3.59 7.95 -27.02
C GLU A 176 4.49 6.78 -27.41
N GLU A 177 3.90 5.69 -27.90
CA GLU A 177 4.62 4.51 -28.41
C GLU A 177 5.17 4.79 -29.82
N ALA A 178 4.33 5.31 -30.72
CA ALA A 178 4.69 5.73 -32.07
C ALA A 178 3.88 6.98 -32.47
N GLU A 179 4.33 7.71 -33.51
CA GLU A 179 3.59 8.85 -34.05
C GLU A 179 2.18 8.42 -34.49
N GLY A 180 1.15 9.05 -33.92
CA GLY A 180 -0.26 8.76 -34.22
C GLY A 180 -0.95 7.75 -33.29
N GLU A 181 -0.23 7.12 -32.35
CA GLU A 181 -0.84 6.28 -31.32
C GLU A 181 -1.42 7.07 -30.14
N PRO A 182 -2.36 6.49 -29.36
CA PRO A 182 -2.94 7.16 -28.21
C PRO A 182 -1.87 7.57 -27.19
N ARG A 183 -1.87 8.87 -26.86
CA ARG A 183 -1.01 9.43 -25.83
C ARG A 183 -1.51 9.02 -24.45
N VAL A 184 -0.62 8.47 -23.63
CA VAL A 184 -0.91 8.13 -22.23
C VAL A 184 -0.21 9.10 -21.28
N PRO A 185 -0.86 9.58 -20.21
CA PRO A 185 -0.18 10.43 -19.24
C PRO A 185 1.00 9.72 -18.59
N PHE A 186 2.12 10.42 -18.45
CA PHE A 186 3.25 9.94 -17.66
C PHE A 186 2.81 9.74 -16.19
N SER A 187 3.02 8.54 -15.66
CA SER A 187 2.67 8.22 -14.28
C SER A 187 3.91 7.86 -13.48
N LYS A 188 4.25 8.73 -12.52
CA LYS A 188 5.28 8.45 -11.50
C LYS A 188 5.04 7.11 -10.80
N GLY A 189 3.77 6.78 -10.51
CA GLY A 189 3.42 5.53 -9.84
C GLY A 189 3.73 4.31 -10.69
N VAL A 190 3.41 4.35 -11.99
CA VAL A 190 3.71 3.26 -12.93
C VAL A 190 5.23 3.12 -13.14
N LEU A 191 5.95 4.23 -13.23
CA LEU A 191 7.41 4.21 -13.32
C LEU A 191 8.03 3.64 -12.04
N ALA A 192 7.66 4.17 -10.88
CA ALA A 192 8.12 3.72 -9.56
C ALA A 192 7.87 2.21 -9.38
N GLN A 193 6.66 1.75 -9.66
CA GLN A 193 6.30 0.33 -9.63
C GLN A 193 7.23 -0.51 -10.52
N SER A 194 7.54 -0.02 -11.72
CA SER A 194 8.39 -0.75 -12.65
C SER A 194 9.86 -0.85 -12.23
N VAL A 195 10.38 0.14 -11.52
CA VAL A 195 11.75 0.09 -10.99
C VAL A 195 11.83 -0.64 -9.64
N MET A 196 10.75 -0.68 -8.86
CA MET A 196 10.67 -1.57 -7.69
C MET A 196 10.75 -3.05 -8.10
N ALA A 197 10.26 -3.40 -9.29
CA ALA A 197 10.34 -4.76 -9.82
C ALA A 197 11.77 -5.25 -10.04
N VAL A 198 12.76 -4.35 -10.10
CA VAL A 198 14.18 -4.68 -10.27
C VAL A 198 14.98 -4.55 -8.99
N GLY A 199 14.31 -4.33 -7.85
CA GLY A 199 14.91 -4.31 -6.52
C GLY A 199 15.08 -2.93 -5.90
N LEU A 200 14.59 -1.84 -6.51
CA LEU A 200 14.61 -0.54 -5.82
C LEU A 200 13.63 -0.53 -4.64
N SER A 201 14.08 0.05 -3.51
CA SER A 201 13.20 0.34 -2.38
C SER A 201 12.09 1.33 -2.79
N PRO A 202 10.94 1.33 -2.10
CA PRO A 202 9.83 2.23 -2.45
C PRO A 202 10.25 3.71 -2.50
N ASP A 203 11.02 4.16 -1.51
CA ASP A 203 11.48 5.55 -1.43
C ASP A 203 12.42 5.90 -2.60
N ALA A 204 13.37 5.01 -2.91
CA ALA A 204 14.29 5.21 -4.03
C ALA A 204 13.54 5.22 -5.37
N ALA A 205 12.57 4.32 -5.56
CA ALA A 205 11.76 4.23 -6.77
C ALA A 205 10.92 5.49 -7.02
N TYR A 206 10.29 6.05 -5.98
CA TYR A 206 9.53 7.29 -6.10
C TYR A 206 10.41 8.51 -6.29
N ARG A 207 11.61 8.55 -5.68
CA ARG A 207 12.60 9.61 -5.96
C ARG A 207 13.03 9.57 -7.42
N LEU A 208 13.48 8.42 -7.90
CA LEU A 208 13.87 8.23 -9.30
C LEU A 208 12.76 8.65 -10.27
N ALA A 209 11.50 8.26 -9.99
CA ALA A 209 10.38 8.66 -10.84
C ALA A 209 10.12 10.17 -10.86
N ARG A 210 10.40 10.88 -9.75
CA ARG A 210 10.34 12.35 -9.68
C ARG A 210 11.51 13.00 -10.41
N ASP A 211 12.70 12.41 -10.31
CA ASP A 211 13.91 12.92 -10.97
C ASP A 211 13.80 12.80 -12.49
N VAL A 212 13.30 11.66 -12.99
CA VAL A 212 12.96 11.48 -14.42
C VAL A 212 11.88 12.47 -14.87
N GLU A 213 10.81 12.67 -14.10
CA GLU A 213 9.78 13.67 -14.44
C GLU A 213 10.35 15.08 -14.54
N ARG A 214 11.20 15.47 -13.58
CA ARG A 214 11.85 16.77 -13.54
C ARG A 214 12.72 16.97 -14.78
N ARG A 215 13.56 15.99 -15.12
CA ARG A 215 14.42 16.03 -16.31
C ARG A 215 13.61 16.23 -17.59
N LEU A 216 12.56 15.43 -17.80
CA LEU A 216 11.69 15.55 -18.98
C LEU A 216 11.05 16.94 -19.10
N ARG A 217 10.74 17.59 -17.97
CA ARG A 217 10.17 18.95 -17.96
C ARG A 217 11.20 20.04 -18.20
N GLU A 218 12.39 19.91 -17.62
CA GLU A 218 13.49 20.85 -17.85
C GLU A 218 13.90 20.88 -19.34
N GLU A 219 13.78 19.75 -20.02
CA GLU A 219 13.96 19.62 -21.47
C GLU A 219 12.78 20.19 -22.30
N GLY A 220 11.71 20.66 -21.65
CA GLY A 220 10.52 21.23 -22.31
C GLY A 220 9.60 20.19 -22.97
N SER A 221 9.76 18.91 -22.64
CA SER A 221 9.00 17.83 -23.30
C SER A 221 7.58 17.73 -22.75
N THR A 222 6.58 18.13 -23.55
CA THR A 222 5.17 17.88 -23.26
C THR A 222 4.70 16.51 -23.75
N VAL A 223 5.40 15.96 -24.75
CA VAL A 223 5.17 14.63 -25.31
C VAL A 223 6.51 13.93 -25.48
N VAL A 224 6.61 12.72 -24.97
CA VAL A 224 7.86 11.94 -24.89
C VAL A 224 7.66 10.58 -25.56
N LYS A 225 8.54 10.21 -26.48
CA LYS A 225 8.55 8.85 -27.05
C LYS A 225 8.97 7.84 -25.99
N ARG A 226 8.32 6.68 -25.96
CA ARG A 226 8.55 5.66 -24.93
C ARG A 226 9.99 5.13 -24.88
N ASP A 227 10.68 5.08 -26.01
CA ASP A 227 12.07 4.65 -26.06
C ASP A 227 13.02 5.69 -25.47
N TYR A 228 12.73 6.99 -25.67
CA TYR A 228 13.44 8.07 -24.99
C TYR A 228 13.22 8.03 -23.47
N LEU A 229 11.96 7.88 -23.04
CA LEU A 229 11.65 7.73 -21.61
C LEU A 229 12.41 6.55 -21.00
N ARG A 230 12.51 5.42 -21.72
CA ARG A 230 13.25 4.24 -21.25
C ARG A 230 14.74 4.54 -21.10
N GLN A 231 15.33 5.25 -22.06
CA GLN A 231 16.72 5.66 -21.99
C GLN A 231 16.96 6.59 -20.80
N ALA A 232 16.13 7.61 -20.61
CA ALA A 232 16.23 8.52 -19.46
C ALA A 232 16.14 7.77 -18.12
N VAL A 233 15.24 6.79 -18.01
CA VAL A 233 15.13 5.94 -16.81
C VAL A 233 16.36 5.06 -16.62
N MET A 234 16.94 4.53 -17.69
CA MET A 234 18.15 3.70 -17.61
C MET A 234 19.37 4.51 -17.16
N GLU A 235 19.53 5.73 -17.67
CA GLU A 235 20.59 6.65 -17.27
C GLU A 235 20.47 6.99 -15.79
N GLU A 236 19.27 7.36 -15.33
CA GLU A 236 19.02 7.65 -13.90
C GLU A 236 19.26 6.42 -13.01
N LEU A 237 18.87 5.22 -13.46
CA LEU A 237 19.12 3.97 -12.74
C LEU A 237 20.61 3.65 -12.62
N LEU A 238 21.38 3.92 -13.68
CA LEU A 238 22.82 3.69 -13.70
C LEU A 238 23.52 4.56 -12.66
N GLU A 239 23.10 5.82 -12.53
CA GLU A 239 23.63 6.76 -11.53
C GLU A 239 23.22 6.41 -10.10
N VAL A 240 21.93 6.08 -9.87
CA VAL A 240 21.38 5.91 -8.52
C VAL A 240 21.60 4.51 -7.95
N ALA A 241 21.56 3.47 -8.79
CA ALA A 241 21.54 2.07 -8.35
C ALA A 241 22.62 1.20 -9.00
N GLY A 242 23.42 1.76 -9.91
CA GLY A 242 24.53 1.07 -10.57
C GLY A 242 24.11 0.19 -11.75
N GLU A 243 25.12 -0.35 -12.43
CA GLU A 243 24.98 -1.03 -13.71
C GLU A 243 24.11 -2.29 -13.65
N GLU A 244 24.23 -3.06 -12.57
CA GLU A 244 23.49 -4.33 -12.42
C GLU A 244 21.98 -4.11 -12.38
N VAL A 245 21.53 -3.09 -11.66
CA VAL A 245 20.10 -2.78 -11.53
C VAL A 245 19.54 -2.20 -12.83
N ALA A 246 20.30 -1.33 -13.50
CA ALA A 246 19.95 -0.80 -14.81
C ALA A 246 19.85 -1.92 -15.87
N ARG A 247 20.76 -2.88 -15.85
CA ARG A 247 20.77 -4.07 -16.72
C ARG A 247 19.54 -4.94 -16.48
N ARG A 248 19.20 -5.23 -15.21
CA ARG A 248 17.97 -5.96 -14.85
C ARG A 248 16.72 -5.26 -15.33
N TYR A 249 16.65 -3.93 -15.23
CA TYR A 249 15.55 -3.13 -15.77
C TYR A 249 15.42 -3.26 -17.28
N HIS A 250 16.52 -3.14 -18.00
CA HIS A 250 16.54 -3.31 -19.44
C HIS A 250 16.04 -4.70 -19.85
N LEU A 251 16.53 -5.76 -19.20
CA LEU A 251 16.11 -7.14 -19.43
C LEU A 251 14.61 -7.30 -19.15
N LEU A 252 14.13 -6.91 -17.96
CA LEU A 252 12.73 -7.05 -17.57
C LEU A 252 11.78 -6.34 -18.54
N ARG A 253 12.15 -5.15 -19.03
CA ARG A 253 11.36 -4.40 -20.01
C ARG A 253 11.36 -5.05 -21.39
N SER A 254 12.48 -5.61 -21.81
CA SER A 254 12.61 -6.31 -23.09
C SER A 254 11.80 -7.61 -23.10
N VAL A 255 11.85 -8.38 -22.00
CA VAL A 255 11.03 -9.60 -21.83
C VAL A 255 9.53 -9.28 -21.87
N ARG A 256 9.08 -8.23 -21.18
CA ARG A 256 7.64 -7.85 -21.18
C ARG A 256 7.07 -7.48 -22.55
N ARG A 257 7.89 -6.99 -23.49
CA ARG A 257 7.47 -6.68 -24.86
C ARG A 257 7.42 -7.93 -25.75
N ALA A 258 8.30 -8.91 -25.50
CA ALA A 258 8.54 -10.03 -26.41
C ALA A 258 7.91 -11.36 -25.96
N VAL A 259 7.47 -11.49 -24.70
CA VAL A 259 7.20 -12.81 -24.12
C VAL A 259 5.76 -12.98 -23.63
N LYS A 260 5.36 -14.25 -23.57
CA LYS A 260 4.12 -14.79 -23.03
C LYS A 260 3.76 -14.19 -21.65
N PRO A 261 2.46 -14.09 -21.31
CA PRO A 261 2.00 -13.65 -19.99
C PRO A 261 2.60 -14.49 -18.85
N VAL A 262 2.76 -13.86 -17.68
CA VAL A 262 3.38 -14.47 -16.49
C VAL A 262 2.31 -14.99 -15.54
N HIS A 263 2.38 -16.27 -15.20
CA HIS A 263 1.56 -16.91 -14.18
C HIS A 263 2.44 -17.23 -12.96
N LEU A 264 2.37 -16.36 -11.96
CA LEU A 264 3.11 -16.52 -10.70
C LEU A 264 2.30 -17.41 -9.75
N LEU A 265 2.87 -18.54 -9.33
CA LEU A 265 2.19 -19.53 -8.50
C LEU A 265 2.89 -19.62 -7.14
N ILE A 266 2.22 -19.23 -6.06
CA ILE A 266 2.79 -19.16 -4.71
C ILE A 266 2.14 -20.20 -3.81
N GLY A 267 2.86 -21.29 -3.56
CA GLY A 267 2.48 -22.37 -2.66
C GLY A 267 2.92 -22.16 -1.21
N GLY A 268 2.33 -22.93 -0.30
CA GLY A 268 2.72 -22.97 1.12
C GLY A 268 1.54 -23.11 2.08
N VAL A 269 1.80 -23.48 3.32
CA VAL A 269 0.75 -23.79 4.31
C VAL A 269 0.11 -22.55 4.94
N ALA A 270 -0.95 -22.73 5.72
CA ALA A 270 -1.59 -21.61 6.43
C ALA A 270 -0.58 -20.92 7.38
N GLY A 271 -0.72 -19.60 7.57
CA GLY A 271 0.12 -18.86 8.54
C GLY A 271 1.51 -18.42 8.06
N VAL A 272 2.00 -18.87 6.90
CA VAL A 272 3.36 -18.53 6.44
C VAL A 272 3.48 -17.16 5.73
N GLY A 273 2.38 -16.41 5.55
CA GLY A 273 2.43 -15.05 4.95
C GLY A 273 2.26 -14.97 3.43
N LYS A 274 1.76 -16.03 2.77
CA LYS A 274 1.56 -16.08 1.31
C LYS A 274 0.84 -14.88 0.72
N SER A 275 -0.31 -14.49 1.28
CA SER A 275 -1.12 -13.39 0.72
C SER A 275 -0.39 -12.04 0.80
N VAL A 276 0.47 -11.84 1.80
CA VAL A 276 1.29 -10.62 1.93
C VAL A 276 2.37 -10.60 0.86
N LEU A 277 3.14 -11.68 0.72
CA LEU A 277 4.15 -11.82 -0.33
C LEU A 277 3.53 -11.70 -1.74
N ALA A 278 2.42 -12.40 -1.98
CA ALA A 278 1.73 -12.39 -3.26
C ALA A 278 1.26 -10.98 -3.65
N SER A 279 0.69 -10.23 -2.70
CA SER A 279 0.27 -8.84 -2.94
C SER A 279 1.47 -7.94 -3.21
N ALA A 280 2.56 -8.11 -2.46
CA ALA A 280 3.78 -7.34 -2.62
C ALA A 280 4.47 -7.57 -3.98
N LEU A 281 4.54 -8.83 -4.44
CA LEU A 281 5.08 -9.20 -5.74
C LEU A 281 4.13 -8.78 -6.88
N ALA A 282 2.83 -9.03 -6.74
CA ALA A 282 1.82 -8.62 -7.73
C ALA A 282 1.86 -7.11 -7.97
N TYR A 283 1.94 -6.32 -6.89
CA TYR A 283 2.10 -4.88 -6.98
C TYR A 283 3.37 -4.51 -7.75
N ARG A 284 4.55 -5.00 -7.37
CA ARG A 284 5.80 -4.65 -8.08
C ARG A 284 5.80 -5.08 -9.54
N LEU A 285 5.20 -6.23 -9.85
CA LEU A 285 5.11 -6.72 -11.22
C LEU A 285 4.02 -6.00 -12.05
N GLY A 286 3.12 -5.24 -11.42
CA GLY A 286 1.96 -4.66 -12.10
C GLY A 286 0.94 -5.70 -12.55
N ILE A 287 0.85 -6.83 -11.84
CA ILE A 287 -0.14 -7.88 -12.07
C ILE A 287 -1.35 -7.58 -11.20
N THR A 288 -2.48 -7.26 -11.82
CA THR A 288 -3.71 -6.88 -11.11
C THR A 288 -4.58 -8.06 -10.71
N ARG A 289 -4.42 -9.20 -11.39
CA ARG A 289 -5.21 -10.43 -11.14
C ARG A 289 -4.53 -11.28 -10.07
N LEU A 290 -4.98 -11.16 -8.82
CA LEU A 290 -4.54 -11.99 -7.70
C LEU A 290 -5.68 -12.93 -7.26
N ILE A 291 -5.43 -14.24 -7.28
CA ILE A 291 -6.41 -15.30 -7.02
C ILE A 291 -5.95 -16.14 -5.84
N SER A 292 -6.76 -16.23 -4.79
CA SER A 292 -6.50 -17.14 -3.67
C SER A 292 -7.11 -18.51 -3.94
N THR A 293 -6.37 -19.59 -3.69
CA THR A 293 -6.93 -20.95 -3.82
C THR A 293 -8.08 -21.22 -2.86
N ASP A 294 -8.08 -20.55 -1.70
CA ASP A 294 -9.19 -20.64 -0.73
C ASP A 294 -10.46 -20.05 -1.34
N ALA A 295 -10.37 -18.94 -2.08
CA ALA A 295 -11.55 -18.36 -2.75
C ALA A 295 -12.14 -19.30 -3.81
N VAL A 296 -11.28 -20.01 -4.55
CA VAL A 296 -11.75 -21.04 -5.51
C VAL A 296 -12.40 -22.21 -4.77
N ARG A 297 -11.80 -22.68 -3.66
CA ARG A 297 -12.41 -23.71 -2.82
C ARG A 297 -13.77 -23.26 -2.29
N GLU A 298 -13.91 -22.03 -1.84
CA GLU A 298 -15.17 -21.47 -1.34
C GLU A 298 -16.29 -21.50 -2.39
N ILE A 299 -15.97 -21.14 -3.63
CA ILE A 299 -16.91 -21.20 -4.75
C ILE A 299 -17.33 -22.66 -5.04
N LEU A 300 -16.37 -23.58 -5.08
CA LEU A 300 -16.66 -25.02 -5.27
C LEU A 300 -17.48 -25.58 -4.10
N ARG A 301 -17.16 -25.18 -2.87
CA ARG A 301 -17.88 -25.57 -1.65
C ARG A 301 -19.34 -25.12 -1.66
N ALA A 302 -19.62 -23.92 -2.16
CA ALA A 302 -20.97 -23.37 -2.24
C ALA A 302 -21.83 -24.04 -3.33
N THR A 303 -21.19 -24.62 -4.35
CA THR A 303 -21.88 -25.23 -5.51
C THR A 303 -22.01 -26.74 -5.41
N ILE A 304 -21.14 -27.40 -4.63
CA ILE A 304 -21.09 -28.86 -4.51
C ILE A 304 -21.55 -29.29 -3.10
N PRO A 305 -22.62 -30.10 -2.99
CA PRO A 305 -23.08 -30.61 -1.70
C PRO A 305 -21.99 -31.37 -0.93
N LYS A 306 -22.04 -31.27 0.40
CA LYS A 306 -21.07 -31.92 1.29
C LYS A 306 -21.03 -33.44 1.13
N ASP A 307 -22.17 -34.06 0.87
CA ASP A 307 -22.27 -35.51 0.71
C ASP A 307 -21.60 -36.01 -0.58
N LEU A 308 -21.40 -35.13 -1.57
CA LEU A 308 -20.72 -35.47 -2.82
C LEU A 308 -19.21 -35.32 -2.72
N LEU A 309 -18.73 -34.19 -2.16
CA LEU A 309 -17.31 -33.90 -1.99
C LEU A 309 -17.03 -33.32 -0.59
N PRO A 310 -16.98 -34.16 0.46
CA PRO A 310 -16.92 -33.68 1.84
C PRO A 310 -15.62 -32.94 2.16
N THR A 311 -14.51 -33.28 1.48
CA THR A 311 -13.21 -32.64 1.67
C THR A 311 -13.21 -31.17 1.27
N LEU A 312 -14.10 -30.71 0.38
CA LEU A 312 -14.24 -29.27 0.07
C LEU A 312 -14.81 -28.45 1.24
N HIS A 313 -15.47 -29.11 2.19
CA HIS A 313 -16.17 -28.48 3.32
C HIS A 313 -15.33 -28.41 4.59
N THR A 314 -14.05 -28.80 4.51
CA THR A 314 -13.09 -28.78 5.61
C THR A 314 -11.85 -27.96 5.28
N SER A 315 -11.08 -27.57 6.30
CA SER A 315 -9.72 -27.05 6.09
C SER A 315 -8.82 -28.12 5.47
N SER A 316 -7.74 -27.71 4.79
CA SER A 316 -6.80 -28.66 4.15
C SER A 316 -6.16 -29.63 5.15
N PHE A 317 -5.80 -29.13 6.33
CA PHE A 317 -5.25 -29.91 7.44
C PHE A 317 -6.29 -30.75 8.20
N GLU A 318 -7.59 -30.58 7.92
CA GLU A 318 -8.69 -31.33 8.54
C GLU A 318 -9.35 -32.33 7.58
N SER A 319 -8.98 -32.31 6.30
CA SER A 319 -9.68 -33.06 5.24
C SER A 319 -9.65 -34.59 5.45
N TRP A 320 -8.71 -35.08 6.25
CA TRP A 320 -8.64 -36.49 6.64
C TRP A 320 -9.83 -36.95 7.49
N GLN A 321 -10.47 -36.06 8.25
CA GLN A 321 -11.55 -36.40 9.20
C GLN A 321 -12.81 -36.93 8.50
N VAL A 322 -12.97 -36.61 7.21
CA VAL A 322 -14.11 -37.04 6.41
C VAL A 322 -13.82 -38.28 5.56
N LEU A 323 -12.59 -38.80 5.60
CA LEU A 323 -12.17 -39.99 4.84
C LEU A 323 -12.14 -41.28 5.67
N ALA A 324 -12.14 -41.19 7.00
CA ALA A 324 -12.10 -42.35 7.89
C ALA A 324 -13.37 -42.47 8.74
N THR A 325 -13.97 -43.67 8.75
CA THR A 325 -15.08 -44.03 9.64
C THR A 325 -14.81 -45.43 10.24
N PRO A 326 -14.68 -45.58 11.57
CA PRO A 326 -14.76 -44.54 12.60
C PRO A 326 -13.59 -43.54 12.51
N ARG A 327 -13.80 -42.33 13.06
CA ARG A 327 -12.75 -41.30 13.08
C ARG A 327 -11.69 -41.66 14.12
N PRO A 328 -10.40 -41.73 13.76
CA PRO A 328 -9.35 -41.95 14.74
C PRO A 328 -9.18 -40.71 15.63
N SER A 329 -8.74 -40.91 16.87
CA SER A 329 -8.37 -39.82 17.79
C SER A 329 -7.12 -39.07 17.32
N GLU A 330 -6.16 -39.80 16.74
CA GLU A 330 -4.95 -39.27 16.12
C GLU A 330 -4.80 -39.85 14.72
N PRO A 331 -4.67 -39.01 13.67
CA PRO A 331 -4.52 -39.50 12.30
C PRO A 331 -3.09 -39.98 12.03
N SER A 332 -2.94 -41.00 11.19
CA SER A 332 -1.62 -41.32 10.62
C SER A 332 -1.22 -40.26 9.59
N ALA A 333 0.09 -40.02 9.42
CA ALA A 333 0.59 -39.09 8.40
C ALA A 333 0.06 -39.41 6.99
N ALA A 334 -0.04 -40.70 6.65
CA ALA A 334 -0.63 -41.18 5.40
C ALA A 334 -2.09 -40.74 5.22
N LEU A 335 -2.91 -40.82 6.28
CA LEU A 335 -4.31 -40.40 6.24
C LEU A 335 -4.44 -38.87 6.10
N VAL A 336 -3.59 -38.10 6.80
CA VAL A 336 -3.52 -36.63 6.63
C VAL A 336 -3.18 -36.28 5.18
N MET A 337 -2.14 -36.91 4.61
CA MET A 337 -1.72 -36.67 3.23
C MET A 337 -2.78 -37.09 2.22
N GLN A 338 -3.50 -38.20 2.45
CA GLN A 338 -4.60 -38.63 1.59
C GLN A 338 -5.72 -37.58 1.57
N GLY A 339 -6.14 -37.08 2.74
CA GLY A 339 -7.13 -36.02 2.86
C GLY A 339 -6.70 -34.74 2.14
N PHE A 340 -5.45 -34.33 2.34
CA PHE A 340 -4.89 -33.16 1.69
C PHE A 340 -4.86 -33.31 0.16
N ARG A 341 -4.31 -34.42 -0.36
CA ARG A 341 -4.21 -34.67 -1.81
C ARG A 341 -5.58 -34.78 -2.49
N ASP A 342 -6.58 -35.39 -1.84
CA ASP A 342 -7.93 -35.40 -2.38
C ASP A 342 -8.46 -33.97 -2.52
N GLN A 343 -8.40 -33.14 -1.47
CA GLN A 343 -8.84 -31.75 -1.55
C GLN A 343 -8.10 -30.96 -2.64
N VAL A 344 -6.77 -31.08 -2.71
CA VAL A 344 -5.93 -30.45 -3.74
C VAL A 344 -6.39 -30.86 -5.14
N SER A 345 -6.64 -32.15 -5.37
CA SER A 345 -7.08 -32.65 -6.68
C SER A 345 -8.39 -32.01 -7.14
N ARG A 346 -9.33 -31.75 -6.22
CA ARG A 346 -10.62 -31.12 -6.51
C ARG A 346 -10.45 -29.63 -6.80
N VAL A 347 -9.73 -28.91 -5.95
CA VAL A 347 -9.55 -27.45 -6.10
C VAL A 347 -8.69 -27.12 -7.33
N ALA A 348 -7.70 -27.97 -7.65
CA ALA A 348 -6.83 -27.78 -8.80
C ALA A 348 -7.59 -27.74 -10.14
N VAL A 349 -8.77 -28.38 -10.25
CA VAL A 349 -9.62 -28.28 -11.45
C VAL A 349 -10.01 -26.82 -11.73
N GLY A 350 -10.47 -26.10 -10.70
CA GLY A 350 -10.82 -24.69 -10.83
C GLY A 350 -9.61 -23.79 -11.09
N LEU A 351 -8.48 -24.07 -10.42
CA LEU A 351 -7.23 -23.32 -10.61
C LEU A 351 -6.68 -23.46 -12.04
N ARG A 352 -6.69 -24.67 -12.60
CA ARG A 352 -6.30 -24.90 -13.99
C ARG A 352 -7.22 -24.15 -14.95
N ALA A 353 -8.54 -24.18 -14.74
CA ALA A 353 -9.47 -23.44 -15.60
C ALA A 353 -9.20 -21.92 -15.61
N ILE A 354 -8.86 -21.34 -14.46
CA ILE A 354 -8.48 -19.91 -14.36
C ILE A 354 -7.17 -19.62 -15.10
N GLN A 355 -6.16 -20.49 -14.97
CA GLN A 355 -4.91 -20.37 -15.71
C GLN A 355 -5.14 -20.50 -17.22
N GLU A 356 -5.89 -21.51 -17.68
CA GLU A 356 -6.21 -21.69 -19.10
C GLU A 356 -6.92 -20.49 -19.70
N ARG A 357 -7.91 -19.94 -18.99
CA ARG A 357 -8.60 -18.71 -19.43
C ARG A 357 -7.63 -17.55 -19.56
N SER A 358 -6.79 -17.34 -18.54
CA SER A 358 -5.84 -16.22 -18.54
C SER A 358 -4.76 -16.37 -19.61
N ALA A 359 -4.34 -17.60 -19.91
CA ALA A 359 -3.42 -17.91 -21.00
C ALA A 359 -4.04 -17.53 -22.35
N ARG A 360 -5.30 -17.94 -22.61
CA ARG A 360 -6.04 -17.57 -23.82
C ARG A 360 -6.24 -16.06 -23.96
N GLU A 361 -6.54 -15.38 -22.86
CA GLU A 361 -6.71 -13.92 -22.81
C GLU A 361 -5.37 -13.16 -22.84
N ARG A 362 -4.22 -13.85 -22.91
CA ARG A 362 -2.88 -13.27 -22.85
C ARG A 362 -2.64 -12.35 -21.65
N THR A 363 -3.10 -12.79 -20.48
CA THR A 363 -3.06 -12.00 -19.24
C THR A 363 -2.24 -12.67 -18.17
N SER A 364 -1.45 -11.85 -17.46
CA SER A 364 -0.69 -12.28 -16.29
C SER A 364 -1.59 -12.39 -15.06
N LEU A 365 -1.24 -13.31 -14.15
CA LEU A 365 -1.95 -13.50 -12.88
C LEU A 365 -1.00 -13.99 -11.79
N VAL A 366 -1.44 -13.85 -10.54
CA VAL A 366 -0.85 -14.48 -9.37
C VAL A 366 -1.88 -15.43 -8.75
N VAL A 367 -1.53 -16.69 -8.56
CA VAL A 367 -2.30 -17.63 -7.71
C VAL A 367 -1.54 -17.86 -6.42
N GLU A 368 -2.18 -17.70 -5.27
CA GLU A 368 -1.59 -18.01 -3.97
C GLU A 368 -2.45 -18.98 -3.17
N GLY A 369 -1.82 -19.94 -2.48
CA GLY A 369 -2.54 -20.77 -1.53
C GLY A 369 -1.94 -22.16 -1.32
N VAL A 370 -2.51 -22.91 -0.37
CA VAL A 370 -2.03 -24.26 -0.03
C VAL A 370 -2.29 -25.28 -1.14
N HIS A 371 -3.25 -25.01 -2.03
CA HIS A 371 -3.57 -25.88 -3.16
C HIS A 371 -2.67 -25.64 -4.39
N VAL A 372 -1.75 -24.68 -4.33
CA VAL A 372 -0.68 -24.52 -5.33
C VAL A 372 0.39 -25.57 -5.03
N VAL A 373 0.15 -26.78 -5.53
CA VAL A 373 0.99 -27.96 -5.27
C VAL A 373 1.73 -28.36 -6.55
N PRO A 374 3.04 -28.64 -6.49
CA PRO A 374 3.80 -29.17 -7.63
C PRO A 374 3.11 -30.40 -8.23
N GLY A 375 3.05 -30.48 -9.55
CA GLY A 375 2.37 -31.57 -10.28
C GLY A 375 0.86 -31.39 -10.51
N TYR A 376 0.16 -30.53 -9.76
CA TYR A 376 -1.30 -30.34 -9.92
C TYR A 376 -1.71 -29.15 -10.81
N MET A 377 -0.76 -28.27 -11.12
CA MET A 377 -1.01 -26.97 -11.76
C MET A 377 -0.82 -26.96 -13.29
N GLY A 378 -0.33 -28.06 -13.88
CA GLY A 378 -0.15 -28.17 -15.34
C GLY A 378 -1.48 -28.13 -16.08
N HIS A 379 -1.53 -27.45 -17.23
CA HIS A 379 -2.77 -27.24 -17.99
C HIS A 379 -2.51 -27.20 -19.50
N ARG A 380 -3.57 -27.29 -20.32
CA ARG A 380 -3.44 -27.46 -21.79
C ARG A 380 -2.65 -26.35 -22.51
N TYR A 381 -2.69 -25.13 -21.98
CA TYR A 381 -2.05 -23.93 -22.56
C TYR A 381 -0.79 -23.52 -21.79
N GLN A 382 -0.14 -24.45 -21.10
CA GLN A 382 1.03 -24.14 -20.27
C GLN A 382 2.19 -23.59 -21.10
N SER A 383 2.28 -23.98 -22.38
CA SER A 383 3.25 -23.44 -23.33
C SER A 383 2.95 -22.00 -23.75
N GLU A 384 1.77 -21.44 -23.49
CA GLU A 384 1.39 -20.06 -23.85
C GLU A 384 1.69 -19.03 -22.75
N VAL A 385 2.25 -19.47 -21.63
CA VAL A 385 2.52 -18.66 -20.44
C VAL A 385 3.95 -18.93 -19.94
N ILE A 386 4.54 -17.99 -19.21
CA ILE A 386 5.66 -18.28 -18.33
C ILE A 386 5.09 -18.59 -16.95
N GLN A 387 5.15 -19.85 -16.54
CA GLN A 387 4.79 -20.22 -15.17
C GLN A 387 6.01 -20.10 -14.26
N ILE A 388 5.83 -19.37 -13.16
CA ILE A 388 6.88 -19.17 -12.15
C ILE A 388 6.33 -19.70 -10.81
N PRO A 389 6.62 -20.96 -10.45
CA PRO A 389 6.26 -21.50 -9.16
C PRO A 389 7.25 -21.07 -8.07
N LEU A 390 6.72 -20.70 -6.91
CA LEU A 390 7.45 -20.39 -5.67
C LEU A 390 6.81 -21.18 -4.52
N MET A 391 7.62 -21.75 -3.64
CA MET A 391 7.13 -22.41 -2.42
C MET A 391 7.55 -21.62 -1.18
N LEU A 392 6.59 -21.02 -0.48
CA LEU A 392 6.86 -20.23 0.71
C LEU A 392 6.89 -21.12 1.96
N VAL A 393 7.99 -21.08 2.70
CA VAL A 393 8.27 -21.99 3.83
C VAL A 393 8.66 -21.20 5.07
N LEU A 394 8.12 -21.59 6.22
CA LEU A 394 8.54 -21.06 7.52
C LEU A 394 9.10 -22.21 8.36
N GLU A 395 10.41 -22.23 8.55
CA GLU A 395 11.07 -23.32 9.28
C GLU A 395 10.81 -23.22 10.78
N ASP A 396 10.97 -22.02 11.35
CA ASP A 396 10.73 -21.69 12.76
C ASP A 396 9.26 -21.93 13.16
N GLU A 397 9.03 -22.95 13.97
CA GLU A 397 7.70 -23.33 14.43
C GLU A 397 7.11 -22.33 15.42
N ASP A 398 7.93 -21.70 16.26
CA ASP A 398 7.45 -20.75 17.26
C ASP A 398 6.99 -19.47 16.55
N LEU A 399 7.78 -18.97 15.61
CA LEU A 399 7.37 -17.87 14.74
C LEU A 399 6.12 -18.21 13.92
N HIS A 400 5.98 -19.48 13.49
CA HIS A 400 4.78 -19.94 12.77
C HIS A 400 3.54 -19.92 13.67
N ARG A 401 3.66 -20.37 14.93
CA ARG A 401 2.58 -20.30 15.93
C ARG A 401 2.19 -18.86 16.23
N ASP A 402 3.18 -17.99 16.44
CA ASP A 402 2.95 -16.57 16.74
C ASP A 402 2.19 -15.85 15.63
N ARG A 403 2.42 -16.20 14.36
CA ARG A 403 1.68 -15.64 13.22
C ARG A 403 0.19 -15.98 13.26
N PHE A 404 -0.21 -17.14 13.78
CA PHE A 404 -1.63 -17.46 13.95
C PHE A 404 -2.26 -16.60 15.05
N ALA A 405 -1.54 -16.36 16.15
CA ALA A 405 -2.01 -15.51 17.24
C ALA A 405 -2.14 -14.03 16.82
N LEU A 406 -1.18 -13.52 16.04
CA LEU A 406 -1.23 -12.16 15.50
C LEU A 406 -2.41 -11.97 14.54
N ARG A 407 -2.63 -12.94 13.64
CA ARG A 407 -3.71 -12.89 12.66
C ARG A 407 -5.11 -12.91 13.29
N GLU A 408 -5.28 -13.58 14.43
CA GLU A 408 -6.54 -13.56 15.20
C GLU A 408 -6.86 -12.16 15.76
N ARG A 409 -5.84 -11.47 16.28
CA ARG A 409 -5.97 -10.10 16.80
C ARG A 409 -6.35 -9.12 15.69
N GLU A 410 -5.74 -9.25 14.51
CA GLU A 410 -6.03 -8.41 13.34
C GLU A 410 -7.41 -8.68 12.72
N THR A 411 -7.92 -9.92 12.83
CA THR A 411 -9.21 -10.33 12.24
C THR A 411 -10.37 -10.27 13.24
N GLY A 412 -10.16 -9.69 14.43
CA GLY A 412 -11.18 -9.54 15.46
C GLY A 412 -11.78 -10.87 15.94
N GLY A 413 -11.00 -11.96 15.92
CA GLY A 413 -11.43 -13.28 16.40
C GLY A 413 -12.35 -14.07 15.45
N SER A 414 -12.58 -13.61 14.22
CA SER A 414 -13.47 -14.27 13.25
C SER A 414 -12.96 -15.61 12.69
N ARG A 415 -11.66 -15.91 12.87
CA ARG A 415 -11.05 -17.21 12.61
C ARG A 415 -10.37 -17.66 13.90
N SER A 416 -10.86 -18.73 14.55
CA SER A 416 -10.32 -19.15 15.85
C SER A 416 -8.89 -19.66 15.69
N SER A 417 -7.94 -19.04 16.40
CA SER A 417 -6.56 -19.54 16.51
C SER A 417 -6.53 -20.97 17.08
N GLY A 418 -7.55 -21.32 17.88
CA GLY A 418 -7.72 -22.64 18.48
C GLY A 418 -7.74 -23.80 17.49
N ALA A 419 -8.29 -23.62 16.28
CA ALA A 419 -8.25 -24.66 15.26
C ALA A 419 -6.82 -24.86 14.72
N TYR A 420 -6.11 -23.78 14.39
CA TYR A 420 -4.74 -23.85 13.88
C TYR A 420 -3.75 -24.39 14.93
N ALA A 421 -3.92 -24.00 16.18
CA ALA A 421 -3.11 -24.52 17.28
C ALA A 421 -3.35 -26.02 17.51
N ARG A 422 -4.63 -26.46 17.44
CA ARG A 422 -5.01 -27.87 17.57
C ARG A 422 -4.42 -28.74 16.46
N TYR A 423 -4.44 -28.27 15.22
CA TYR A 423 -4.00 -29.03 14.04
C TYR A 423 -2.60 -28.63 13.54
N PHE A 424 -1.76 -28.05 14.42
CA PHE A 424 -0.45 -27.56 14.01
C PHE A 424 0.44 -28.68 13.48
N LYS A 425 0.37 -29.88 14.06
CA LYS A 425 1.14 -31.05 13.60
C LYS A 425 0.77 -31.41 12.15
N GLU A 426 -0.51 -31.41 11.81
CA GLU A 426 -1.00 -31.69 10.47
C GLU A 426 -0.60 -30.58 9.49
N ILE A 427 -0.59 -29.32 9.92
CA ILE A 427 -0.08 -28.20 9.12
C ILE A 427 1.40 -28.39 8.81
N ARG A 428 2.23 -28.80 9.78
CA ARG A 428 3.65 -29.09 9.59
C ARG A 428 3.88 -30.27 8.67
N LEU A 429 3.14 -31.38 8.86
CA LEU A 429 3.19 -32.52 7.94
C LEU A 429 2.89 -32.13 6.50
N ILE A 430 1.90 -31.26 6.27
CA ILE A 430 1.61 -30.74 4.93
C ILE A 430 2.77 -29.87 4.42
N GLN A 431 3.38 -29.05 5.27
CA GLN A 431 4.52 -28.23 4.87
C GLN A 431 5.70 -29.09 4.43
N ASP A 432 6.06 -30.10 5.22
CA ASP A 432 7.17 -31.00 4.93
C ASP A 432 6.95 -31.70 3.58
N HIS A 433 5.72 -32.19 3.35
CA HIS A 433 5.35 -32.78 2.07
C HIS A 433 5.45 -31.79 0.88
N LEU A 434 5.02 -30.53 1.06
CA LEU A 434 5.15 -29.51 0.02
C LEU A 434 6.61 -29.14 -0.27
N VAL A 435 7.46 -29.14 0.75
CA VAL A 435 8.90 -28.90 0.63
C VAL A 435 9.59 -30.01 -0.14
N GLU A 436 9.25 -31.27 0.16
CA GLU A 436 9.74 -32.44 -0.59
C GLU A 436 9.37 -32.33 -2.07
N LEU A 437 8.09 -32.14 -2.38
CA LEU A 437 7.61 -31.98 -3.76
C LEU A 437 8.26 -30.79 -4.48
N ALA A 438 8.48 -29.68 -3.78
CA ALA A 438 9.13 -28.52 -4.35
C ALA A 438 10.61 -28.81 -4.69
N ARG A 439 11.33 -29.49 -3.80
CA ARG A 439 12.73 -29.90 -4.06
C ARG A 439 12.83 -30.86 -5.24
N GLU A 440 11.97 -31.88 -5.29
CA GLU A 440 11.91 -32.85 -6.39
C GLU A 440 11.63 -32.18 -7.73
N ALA A 441 10.77 -31.16 -7.75
CA ALA A 441 10.40 -30.42 -8.94
C ALA A 441 11.35 -29.24 -9.28
N GLY A 442 12.41 -29.01 -8.49
CA GLY A 442 13.32 -27.87 -8.68
C GLY A 442 12.65 -26.50 -8.48
N ILE A 443 11.61 -26.44 -7.65
CA ILE A 443 10.88 -25.21 -7.33
C ILE A 443 11.58 -24.49 -6.17
N PRO A 444 11.91 -23.20 -6.32
CA PRO A 444 12.59 -22.44 -5.27
C PRO A 444 11.79 -22.34 -3.97
N LEU A 445 12.47 -22.64 -2.86
CA LEU A 445 11.95 -22.42 -1.51
C LEU A 445 12.25 -20.98 -1.10
N ILE A 446 11.20 -20.22 -0.77
CA ILE A 446 11.30 -18.85 -0.30
C ILE A 446 11.16 -18.88 1.22
N PRO A 447 12.17 -18.41 1.99
CA PRO A 447 12.06 -18.34 3.43
C PRO A 447 11.09 -17.23 3.82
N ALA A 448 10.18 -17.54 4.74
CA ALA A 448 9.10 -16.65 5.12
C ALA A 448 9.37 -15.89 6.42
N ASP A 449 10.53 -16.08 7.04
CA ASP A 449 10.97 -15.46 8.30
C ASP A 449 10.90 -13.94 8.26
N ASN A 450 11.42 -13.34 7.17
CA ASN A 450 11.45 -11.90 6.93
C ASN A 450 10.78 -11.56 5.58
N LEU A 451 9.82 -10.64 5.61
CA LEU A 451 9.04 -10.27 4.42
C LEU A 451 9.90 -9.63 3.33
N ASP A 452 10.81 -8.71 3.68
CA ASP A 452 11.64 -8.01 2.70
C ASP A 452 12.58 -9.01 2.01
N ARG A 453 13.21 -9.90 2.78
CA ARG A 453 14.04 -10.98 2.23
C ARG A 453 13.24 -11.92 1.32
N ALA A 454 12.00 -12.26 1.70
CA ALA A 454 11.12 -13.09 0.89
C ALA A 454 10.75 -12.41 -0.45
N ILE A 455 10.50 -11.09 -0.42
CA ILE A 455 10.23 -10.29 -1.61
C ILE A 455 11.46 -10.28 -2.53
N ASP A 456 12.64 -9.99 -1.99
CA ASP A 456 13.88 -9.90 -2.76
C ASP A 456 14.20 -11.24 -3.42
N LYS A 457 14.13 -12.35 -2.67
CA LYS A 457 14.35 -13.69 -3.22
C LYS A 457 13.29 -14.06 -4.27
N GLY A 458 12.03 -13.68 -4.03
CA GLY A 458 10.96 -13.89 -5.00
C GLY A 458 11.22 -13.16 -6.32
N LEU A 459 11.62 -11.88 -6.25
CA LEU A 459 11.96 -11.07 -7.43
C LEU A 459 13.18 -11.64 -8.17
N GLU A 460 14.21 -12.08 -7.45
CA GLU A 460 15.40 -12.72 -8.03
C GLU A 460 14.99 -13.93 -8.89
N VAL A 461 14.20 -14.85 -8.33
CA VAL A 461 13.69 -16.03 -9.04
C VAL A 461 12.84 -15.63 -10.25
N ILE A 462 11.97 -14.63 -10.09
CA ILE A 462 11.12 -14.15 -11.19
C ILE A 462 12.00 -13.64 -12.34
N VAL A 463 12.99 -12.80 -12.05
CA VAL A 463 13.89 -12.23 -13.07
C VAL A 463 14.67 -13.34 -13.78
N GLU A 464 15.22 -14.30 -13.03
CA GLU A 464 15.94 -15.45 -13.59
C GLU A 464 15.06 -16.25 -14.56
N ARG A 465 13.85 -16.64 -14.14
CA ARG A 465 12.90 -17.39 -15.00
C ARG A 465 12.45 -16.61 -16.23
N LEU A 466 12.29 -15.30 -16.10
CA LEU A 466 11.97 -14.42 -17.22
C LEU A 466 13.13 -14.35 -18.23
N GLN A 467 14.37 -14.31 -17.76
CA GLN A 467 15.57 -14.34 -18.61
C GLN A 467 15.70 -15.68 -19.35
N GLU A 468 15.54 -16.80 -18.65
CA GLU A 468 15.52 -18.14 -19.27
C GLU A 468 14.49 -18.22 -20.39
N ALA A 469 13.26 -17.76 -20.12
CA ALA A 469 12.19 -17.76 -21.10
C ALA A 469 12.53 -16.90 -22.33
N TYR A 470 13.08 -15.70 -22.11
CA TYR A 470 13.46 -14.79 -23.19
C TYR A 470 14.57 -15.36 -24.08
N LEU A 471 15.60 -15.94 -23.49
CA LEU A 471 16.71 -16.58 -24.21
C LEU A 471 16.21 -17.78 -25.03
N ASN A 472 15.29 -18.59 -24.49
CA ASN A 472 14.73 -19.74 -25.20
C ASN A 472 13.81 -19.35 -26.38
N THR A 473 13.18 -18.17 -26.33
CA THR A 473 12.37 -17.65 -27.45
C THR A 473 13.15 -16.82 -28.46
N SER A 474 14.37 -16.40 -28.15
CA SER A 474 15.22 -15.67 -29.08
C SER A 474 16.00 -16.70 -29.91
N PRO A 475 15.70 -16.89 -31.20
CA PRO A 475 16.51 -17.78 -32.03
C PRO A 475 17.89 -17.15 -32.13
N SER A 476 18.89 -17.79 -31.53
CA SER A 476 20.31 -17.62 -31.86
C SER A 476 20.72 -16.20 -32.30
N ALA A 477 21.15 -15.36 -31.35
CA ALA A 477 22.22 -14.40 -31.63
C ALA A 477 23.59 -15.12 -31.69
N ALA A 478 23.63 -16.31 -32.27
CA ALA A 478 24.82 -17.11 -32.55
C ALA A 478 24.82 -17.51 -34.03
N LYS A 479 25.07 -16.53 -34.88
CA LYS A 479 26.11 -16.56 -35.92
C LYS A 479 26.24 -15.20 -36.58
#